data_AF-A0A9E7EGB5-F1
#
_entry.id   AF-A0A9E7EGB5-F1
#
_cell.length_a   1.000
_cell.length_b   1.000
_cell.length_c   1.000
_cell.angle_alpha   90.00
_cell.angle_beta   90.00
_cell.angle_gamma   90.00
#
_symmetry.space_group_name_H-M   'P 1'
#
loop_
_entity.id
_entity.type
_entity.pdbx_description
1 polymer ?
#
loop_
_entity_poly.entity_id
_entity_poly.type
_entity_poly.pdbx_seq_one_letter_code
_entity_poly.pdbx_strand_id
1 'polypeptide(L)'
;MKATTLSLLDPKLKGNADEKELGRACRMAWWCIQDVECRRPSTGEVVEQQEGELGVSLPPIPGLLESYSSMLSRSRNRTSAPSRIVKRTWTRVIN
;
A
#
# COMPACT_ATOMS: atom_id res chain seq x y z
N MET A 1 -15.81 -4.68 1.15
CA MET A 1 -15.91 -3.41 1.90
C MET A 1 -15.06 -2.38 1.16
N LYS A 2 -15.66 -1.32 0.60
CA LYS A 2 -14.90 -0.20 0.03
C LYS A 2 -14.54 0.72 1.19
N ALA A 3 -13.25 0.90 1.47
CA ALA A 3 -12.81 1.92 2.41
C ALA A 3 -12.92 3.29 1.72
N THR A 4 -13.74 4.18 2.27
CA THR A 4 -13.84 5.57 1.80
C THR A 4 -12.57 6.32 2.25
N THR A 5 -12.07 7.27 1.47
CA THR A 5 -10.92 8.12 1.83
C THR A 5 -11.07 8.76 3.22
N LEU A 6 -12.30 9.15 3.60
CA LEU A 6 -12.62 9.68 4.94
C LEU A 6 -12.30 8.73 6.10
N SER A 7 -12.23 7.42 5.86
CA SER A 7 -11.86 6.44 6.90
C SER A 7 -10.39 6.51 7.31
N LEU A 8 -9.55 7.22 6.53
CA LEU A 8 -8.15 7.48 6.83
C LEU A 8 -7.96 8.70 7.75
N LEU A 9 -9.00 9.49 8.00
CA LEU A 9 -8.90 10.69 8.81
C LEU A 9 -8.66 10.35 10.29
N ASP A 10 -7.90 11.21 10.96
CA ASP A 10 -7.78 11.17 12.41
C ASP A 10 -9.20 11.27 13.03
N PRO A 11 -9.58 10.38 13.98
CA PRO A 11 -10.87 10.42 14.64
C PRO A 11 -11.23 11.79 15.24
N LYS A 12 -10.23 12.60 15.63
CA LYS A 12 -10.42 13.97 16.14
C LYS A 12 -11.00 14.93 15.10
N LEU A 13 -10.80 14.66 13.81
CA LEU A 13 -11.36 15.46 12.71
C LEU A 13 -12.84 15.15 12.49
N LYS A 14 -13.39 14.08 13.07
CA LYS A 14 -14.82 13.70 13.00
C LYS A 14 -15.38 13.67 11.57
N GLY A 15 -14.55 13.32 10.58
CA GLY A 15 -14.94 13.29 9.17
C GLY A 15 -15.06 14.68 8.53
N ASN A 16 -14.64 15.75 9.21
CA ASN A 16 -14.66 17.12 8.68
C ASN A 16 -13.40 17.39 7.84
N ALA A 17 -13.37 16.85 6.62
CA ALA A 17 -12.36 17.19 5.62
C ALA A 17 -12.94 17.08 4.21
N ASP A 18 -12.40 17.88 3.29
CA ASP A 18 -12.71 17.75 1.88
C ASP A 18 -12.01 16.50 1.30
N GLU A 19 -12.77 15.62 0.65
CA GLU A 19 -12.23 14.37 0.11
C GLU A 19 -11.19 14.59 -1.01
N LYS A 20 -11.28 15.69 -1.76
CA LYS A 20 -10.32 16.02 -2.82
C LYS A 20 -9.01 16.50 -2.22
N GLU A 21 -9.06 17.37 -1.21
CA GLU A 21 -7.90 17.79 -0.44
C GLU A 21 -7.22 16.61 0.24
N LEU A 22 -8.01 15.75 0.89
CA LEU A 22 -7.51 14.52 1.52
C LEU A 22 -6.83 13.61 0.50
N GLY A 23 -7.43 13.42 -0.67
CA GLY A 23 -6.84 12.64 -1.75
C GLY A 23 -5.52 13.23 -2.28
N ARG A 24 -5.42 14.57 -2.40
CA ARG A 24 -4.16 15.24 -2.77
C ARG A 24 -3.10 15.06 -1.69
N ALA A 25 -3.45 15.33 -0.43
CA ALA A 25 -2.55 15.17 0.71
C ALA A 25 -2.01 13.75 0.83
N CYS A 26 -2.86 12.72 0.68
CA CYS A 26 -2.43 11.33 0.70
C CYS A 26 -1.46 10.99 -0.44
N ARG A 27 -1.68 11.51 -1.66
CA ARG A 27 -0.75 11.31 -2.78
C ARG A 27 0.59 12.01 -2.56
N MET A 28 0.57 13.23 -2.03
CA MET A 28 1.79 13.96 -1.67
C MET A 28 2.60 13.23 -0.60
N ALA A 29 1.92 12.77 0.46
CA ALA A 29 2.56 12.00 1.51
C ALA A 29 3.27 10.76 0.95
N TRP A 30 2.67 10.08 -0.03
CA TRP A 30 3.28 8.93 -0.68
C TRP A 30 4.54 9.29 -1.49
N TRP A 31 4.56 10.43 -2.19
CA TRP A 31 5.77 10.92 -2.87
C TRP A 31 6.91 11.24 -1.88
N CYS A 32 6.59 11.83 -0.73
CA CYS A 32 7.57 12.22 0.27
C CYS A 32 8.27 11.02 0.94
N ILE A 33 7.58 9.88 1.09
CA ILE A 33 8.14 8.68 1.72
C ILE A 33 8.98 7.80 0.78
N GLN A 34 9.09 8.14 -0.51
CA GLN A 34 9.83 7.32 -1.47
C GLN A 34 11.32 7.21 -1.09
N ASP A 35 11.88 6.02 -1.22
CA ASP A 35 13.30 5.74 -0.89
C ASP A 35 14.28 6.50 -1.80
N VAL A 36 13.89 6.74 -3.05
CA VAL A 36 14.73 7.41 -4.04
C VAL A 36 14.55 8.93 -3.91
N GLU A 37 15.53 9.59 -3.30
CA GLU A 37 15.51 11.02 -3.00
C GLU A 37 15.26 11.89 -4.24
N CYS A 38 15.88 11.58 -5.38
CA CYS A 38 15.73 12.36 -6.61
C CYS A 38 14.33 12.28 -7.25
N ARG A 39 13.46 11.41 -6.74
CA ARG A 39 12.06 11.30 -7.17
C ARG A 39 11.10 12.05 -6.24
N ARG A 40 11.59 12.57 -5.11
CA ARG A 40 10.76 13.36 -4.21
C ARG A 40 10.54 14.75 -4.84
N PRO A 41 9.33 15.29 -4.80
CA PRO A 41 9.06 16.64 -5.28
C PRO A 41 9.84 17.65 -4.44
N SER A 42 10.28 18.73 -5.08
CA SER A 42 10.85 19.88 -4.39
C SER A 42 9.79 20.55 -3.51
N THR A 43 10.24 21.29 -2.50
CA THR A 43 9.31 22.04 -1.63
C THR A 43 8.43 23.02 -2.41
N GLY A 44 8.94 23.61 -3.50
CA GLY A 44 8.15 24.47 -4.38
C GLY A 44 7.02 23.72 -5.09
N GLU A 45 7.33 22.58 -5.69
CA GLU A 45 6.34 21.71 -6.36
C GLU A 45 5.30 21.17 -5.37
N VAL A 46 5.71 20.88 -4.12
CA VAL A 46 4.79 20.42 -3.06
C VAL A 46 3.72 21.47 -2.76
N VAL A 47 4.12 22.74 -2.65
CA VAL A 47 3.21 23.85 -2.33
C VAL A 47 2.25 24.10 -3.49
N GLU A 48 2.77 24.19 -4.71
CA GLU A 48 1.96 24.39 -5.92
C GLU A 48 0.90 23.29 -6.11
N GLN A 49 1.28 22.04 -5.88
CA GLN A 49 0.36 20.90 -5.96
C GLN A 49 -0.68 20.86 -4.84
N GLN A 50 -0.37 21.39 -3.65
CA GLN A 50 -1.33 21.48 -2.55
C GLN A 50 -2.34 22.62 -2.74
N GLU A 51 -1.91 23.75 -3.30
CA GLU A 51 -2.74 24.93 -3.58
C GLU A 51 -3.75 24.70 -4.71
N GLY A 52 -3.61 23.59 -5.46
CA GLY A 52 -4.66 23.06 -6.34
C GLY A 52 -4.53 23.44 -7.81
N GLU A 53 -3.43 24.08 -8.22
CA GLU A 53 -3.15 24.42 -9.62
C GLU A 53 -2.73 23.19 -10.45
N LEU A 54 -2.14 22.17 -9.82
CA LEU A 54 -1.67 20.95 -10.48
C LEU A 54 -2.19 19.67 -9.81
N GLY A 55 -2.71 18.74 -10.62
CA GLY A 55 -3.10 17.41 -10.15
C GLY A 55 -1.89 16.56 -9.76
N VAL A 56 -1.84 16.09 -8.52
CA VAL A 56 -0.80 15.15 -8.04
C VAL A 56 -1.03 13.78 -8.69
N SER A 57 -0.10 13.35 -9.55
CA SER A 57 -0.11 12.01 -10.13
C SER A 57 0.14 10.94 -9.07
N LEU A 58 -0.28 9.70 -9.32
CA LEU A 58 0.03 8.61 -8.42
C LEU A 58 1.53 8.29 -8.49
N PRO A 59 2.24 8.34 -7.35
CA PRO A 59 3.63 7.90 -7.28
C PRO A 59 3.80 6.42 -7.65
N PRO A 60 5.00 6.02 -8.11
CA PRO A 60 5.30 4.62 -8.37
C PRO A 60 5.16 3.79 -7.09
N ILE A 61 4.87 2.50 -7.27
CA ILE A 61 4.88 1.55 -6.15
C ILE A 61 6.31 1.49 -5.58
N PRO A 62 6.50 1.68 -4.26
CA PRO A 62 7.81 1.57 -3.65
C PRO A 62 8.40 0.18 -3.92
N GLY A 63 9.67 0.12 -4.33
CA GLY A 63 10.37 -1.16 -4.56
C GLY A 63 10.37 -2.06 -3.32
N LEU A 64 10.31 -1.46 -2.12
CA LEU A 64 10.11 -2.17 -0.87
C LEU A 64 8.83 -3.01 -0.90
N LEU A 65 7.69 -2.45 -1.32
CA LEU A 65 6.42 -3.17 -1.37
C LEU A 65 6.46 -4.33 -2.37
N GLU A 66 7.14 -4.15 -3.49
CA GLU A 66 7.34 -5.19 -4.49
C GLU A 66 8.21 -6.35 -3.94
N SER A 67 9.25 -6.02 -3.18
CA SER A 67 10.07 -7.01 -2.48
C SER A 67 9.26 -7.79 -1.43
N TYR A 68 8.41 -7.11 -0.64
CA TYR A 68 7.53 -7.75 0.33
C TYR A 68 6.51 -8.66 -0.35
N SER A 69 5.92 -8.23 -1.46
CA SER A 69 4.99 -9.05 -2.26
C SER A 69 5.66 -10.33 -2.77
N SER A 70 6.90 -10.22 -3.26
CA SER A 70 7.72 -11.37 -3.67
C SER A 70 8.04 -12.30 -2.50
N MET A 71 8.45 -11.76 -1.35
CA MET A 71 8.71 -12.54 -0.13
C MET A 71 7.47 -13.28 0.37
N LEU A 72 6.31 -12.61 0.44
CA LEU A 72 5.05 -13.21 0.88
C LEU A 72 4.57 -14.30 -0.09
N SER A 73 4.71 -14.09 -1.40
CA SER A 73 4.39 -15.10 -2.42
C SER A 73 5.27 -16.34 -2.27
N ARG A 74 6.56 -16.13 -1.99
CA ARG A 74 7.53 -17.22 -1.75
C ARG A 74 7.31 -17.95 -0.43
N SER A 75 6.77 -17.28 0.59
CA SER A 75 6.31 -17.90 1.84
C SER A 75 5.07 -18.78 1.60
N ARG A 76 4.09 -18.26 0.85
CA ARG A 76 2.85 -18.97 0.49
C ARG A 76 3.09 -20.21 -0.36
N ASN A 77 4.06 -20.16 -1.27
CA ASN A 77 4.46 -21.33 -2.07
C ASN A 77 5.22 -22.38 -1.25
N ARG A 78 5.71 -22.02 -0.06
CA ARG A 78 6.40 -22.96 0.85
C ARG A 78 5.40 -23.79 1.67
N THR A 79 4.17 -23.31 1.84
CA THR A 79 3.11 -24.01 2.58
C THR A 79 2.18 -24.86 1.71
N SER A 80 2.35 -24.88 0.37
CA SER A 80 1.40 -25.51 -0.55
C SER A 80 1.70 -26.96 -0.97
N ALA A 81 2.60 -27.68 -0.28
CA ALA A 81 2.73 -29.12 -0.49
C ALA A 81 2.87 -29.87 0.84
N PRO A 82 1.84 -30.59 1.32
CA PRO A 82 2.03 -31.51 2.42
C PRO A 82 3.07 -32.55 2.02
N SER A 83 4.01 -32.83 2.91
CA SER A 83 5.08 -33.80 2.65
C SER A 83 4.49 -35.16 2.24
N ARG A 84 5.25 -35.96 1.48
CA ARG A 84 4.82 -37.32 1.09
C ARG A 84 4.42 -38.17 2.30
N ILE A 85 4.95 -37.87 3.48
CA ILE A 85 4.62 -38.52 4.75
C ILE A 85 3.21 -38.12 5.20
N VAL A 86 2.90 -36.81 5.26
CA VAL A 86 1.56 -36.31 5.63
C VAL A 86 0.49 -36.83 4.67
N LYS A 87 0.79 -36.86 3.36
CA LYS A 87 -0.12 -37.44 2.36
C LYS A 87 -0.38 -38.94 2.62
N ARG A 88 0.66 -39.73 2.89
CA ARG A 88 0.53 -41.17 3.20
C ARG A 88 -0.24 -41.45 4.48
N THR A 89 -0.03 -40.65 5.52
CA THR A 89 -0.74 -40.81 6.80
C THR A 89 -2.21 -40.45 6.66
N TRP A 90 -2.54 -39.38 5.93
CA TRP A 90 -3.93 -39.04 5.64
C TRP A 90 -4.66 -40.15 4.88
N THR A 91 -4.07 -40.75 3.83
CA THR A 91 -4.71 -41.84 3.07
C THR A 91 -5.04 -43.08 3.90
N ARG A 92 -4.32 -43.33 5.01
CA ARG A 92 -4.58 -44.44 5.94
C ARG A 92 -5.69 -44.17 6.97
N VAL A 93 -6.14 -42.93 7.11
CA VAL A 93 -7.22 -42.56 8.05
C VAL A 93 -8.58 -42.55 7.35
N ILE A 94 -8.60 -42.40 6.02
CA ILE A 94 -9.82 -42.33 5.20
C ILE A 94 -10.18 -43.66 4.52
N ASN A 95 -9.40 -44.72 4.74
CA ASN A 95 -9.65 -46.12 4.35
C ASN A 95 -9.49 -46.98 5.61
#